data_AF-A0A553MQP6-F1
#
_entry.id   AF-A0A553MQP6-F1
#
_cell.length_a   1.000
_cell.length_b   1.000
_cell.length_c   1.000
_cell.angle_alpha   90.00
_cell.angle_beta   90.00
_cell.angle_gamma   90.00
#
_symmetry.space_group_name_H-M   'P 1'
#
loop_
_entity.id
_entity.type
_entity.pdbx_description
1 polymer ?
#
loop_
_entity_poly.entity_id
_entity_poly.type
_entity_poly.pdbx_seq_one_letter_code
_entity_poly.pdbx_strand_id
1 'polypeptide(L)' 'MSPLKRELKGPLDHSHFDTFPPELEEAPDEFSGWDKDF' A
#
# COMPACT_ATOMS: atom_id res chain seq x y z
N MET A 1 12.87 20.99 -7.05
CA MET A 1 12.86 19.89 -8.04
C MET A 1 13.49 18.67 -7.39
N SER A 2 12.78 17.54 -7.32
CA SER A 2 13.41 16.29 -6.89
C SER A 2 14.52 15.94 -7.89
N PRO A 3 15.75 15.63 -7.44
CA PRO A 3 16.82 15.17 -8.33
C PRO A 3 16.50 13.80 -8.96
N LEU A 4 15.59 13.04 -8.35
CA LEU A 4 15.09 11.77 -8.88
C LEU A 4 13.67 11.97 -9.42
N LYS A 5 13.51 11.81 -10.73
CA LYS A 5 12.23 11.77 -11.42
C LYS A 5 11.82 10.31 -11.58
N ARG A 6 10.63 9.94 -11.10
CA ARG A 6 10.07 8.60 -11.30
C ARG A 6 9.41 8.54 -12.67
N GLU A 7 9.74 7.51 -13.45
CA GLU A 7 9.06 7.19 -14.70
C GLU A 7 8.02 6.12 -14.39
N LEU A 8 6.73 6.48 -14.47
CA LEU A 8 5.63 5.57 -14.21
C LEU A 8 4.97 5.21 -15.53
N LYS A 9 4.68 3.92 -15.71
CA LYS A 9 3.92 3.41 -16.86
C LYS A 9 2.42 3.72 -16.77
N GLY A 10 1.94 4.10 -15.58
CA GLY A 10 0.54 4.42 -15.28
C GLY A 10 0.27 4.47 -13.77
N PRO A 11 -0.99 4.70 -13.34
CA PRO A 11 -1.35 4.76 -11.92
C PRO A 11 -1.27 3.40 -11.20
N LEU A 12 -1.26 2.29 -11.97
CA LEU A 12 -1.10 0.93 -11.48
C LEU A 12 0.33 0.40 -11.70
N ASP A 13 1.33 1.28 -11.79
CA ASP A 13 2.72 0.83 -11.92
C ASP A 13 3.35 0.55 -10.55
N HIS A 14 3.48 -0.74 -10.22
CA HIS A 14 4.08 -1.21 -8.98
C HIS A 14 5.57 -1.61 -9.14
N SER A 15 6.24 -1.26 -10.25
CA SER A 15 7.63 -1.68 -10.50
C SER A 15 8.69 -1.06 -9.59
N HIS A 16 8.32 -0.02 -8.83
CA HIS A 16 9.22 0.70 -7.91
C HIS A 16 8.97 0.29 -6.44
N PHE A 17 8.20 -0.77 -6.23
CA PHE A 17 7.91 -1.37 -4.93
C PHE A 17 8.49 -2.78 -4.88
N ASP A 18 8.80 -3.26 -3.68
CA ASP A 18 9.13 -4.66 -3.46
C ASP A 18 7.91 -5.55 -3.74
N THR A 19 8.16 -6.80 -4.12
CA THR A 19 7.11 -7.79 -4.35
C THR A 19 6.95 -8.67 -3.12
N PHE A 20 5.74 -8.67 -2.57
CA PHE A 20 5.37 -9.52 -1.43
C PHE A 20 4.41 -10.62 -1.91
N PRO A 21 4.47 -11.81 -1.29
CA PRO A 21 3.44 -12.83 -1.53
C PRO A 21 2.07 -12.30 -1.10
N PRO A 22 0.97 -12.83 -1.66
CA PRO A 22 -0.36 -12.51 -1.18
C PRO A 22 -0.51 -12.82 0.30
N GLU A 23 -1.16 -11.92 1.03
CA GLU A 23 -1.55 -12.18 2.41
C GLU A 23 -2.65 -13.24 2.43
N LEU A 24 -2.45 -14.29 3.23
CA LEU A 24 -3.35 -15.44 3.32
C LEU A 24 -4.13 -15.47 4.64
N GLU A 25 -3.77 -14.60 5.59
CA GLU A 25 -4.31 -14.56 6.94
C GLU A 25 -5.38 -13.48 7.06
N GLU A 26 -6.49 -13.82 7.72
CA GLU A 26 -7.53 -12.86 8.04
C GLU A 26 -7.16 -12.13 9.35
N ALA A 27 -7.17 -10.81 9.31
CA ALA A 27 -6.97 -10.01 10.50
C ALA A 27 -8.14 -10.22 11.49
N PRO A 28 -7.88 -10.22 12.81
CA PRO A 28 -8.95 -10.32 13.79
C PRO A 28 -9.90 -9.12 13.74
N ASP A 29 -11.13 -9.33 14.19
CA ASP A 29 -12.12 -8.26 14.29
C ASP A 29 -11.62 -7.11 15.17
N GLU A 30 -11.74 -5.88 14.65
CA GLU A 30 -11.38 -4.65 15.36
C GLU A 30 -12.60 -4.06 16.09
N PHE A 31 -12.46 -3.79 17.39
CA PHE A 31 -13.54 -3.29 18.25
C PHE A 31 -13.12 -2.11 19.14
N SER A 32 -11.89 -1.60 19.01
CA SER A 32 -11.40 -0.49 19.84
C SER A 32 -11.94 0.88 19.40
N GLY A 33 -12.41 1.00 18.15
CA GLY A 33 -12.98 2.23 17.59
C GLY A 33 -11.95 3.32 17.30
N TRP A 34 -10.67 2.97 17.13
CA TRP A 34 -9.59 3.90 16.77
C TRP A 34 -9.80 4.56 15.41
N ASP A 35 -10.53 3.88 14.53
CA ASP A 35 -10.78 4.18 13.13
C ASP A 35 -12.19 4.77 12.89
N LYS A 36 -12.91 5.14 13.95
CA LYS A 36 -14.30 5.58 13.87
C LYS A 36 -14.54 6.76 12.91
N ASP A 37 -13.58 7.66 12.78
CA ASP A 37 -13.66 8.87 11.95
C ASP A 37 -12.65 8.86 10.78
N PHE A 38 -12.03 7.71 10.49
CA PHE A 38 -10.98 7.57 9.46
C PHE A 38 -11.55 7.61 8.04
#